data_AF-A0A2V7EKJ2-F1
#
_entry.id   AF-A0A2V7EKJ2-F1
#
_cell.length_a   1.000
_cell.length_b   1.000
_cell.length_c   1.000
_cell.angle_alpha   90.00
_cell.angle_beta   90.00
_cell.angle_gamma   90.00
#
_symmetry.space_group_name_H-M   'P 1'
#
loop_
_entity.id
_entity.type
_entity.pdbx_description
1 polymer ?
#
loop_
_entity_poly.entity_id
_entity_poly.type
_entity_poly.pdbx_seq_one_letter_code
_entity_poly.pdbx_strand_id
1 'polypeptide(L)'
;MRSANAKKGAKPSAAAGMAAVQEFYRFFPYPNSGHCGGGSGPLINGTNLFNALVNWVENGVAPDYIVATQNLSGGQTRTRKICKYPDVLVYNGSGSTDYQANFRCEARAVDYPELLQTDELGHP
;
A
#
# COMPACT_ATOMS: atom_id res chain seq x y z
N MET A 1 -5.24 -17.69 51.29
CA MET A 1 -5.29 -18.18 49.89
C MET A 1 -6.20 -17.27 49.07
N ARG A 2 -5.64 -16.35 48.28
CA ARG A 2 -6.33 -15.70 47.16
C ARG A 2 -5.32 -15.62 46.03
N SER A 3 -5.30 -16.63 45.16
CA SER A 3 -4.51 -16.60 43.94
C SER A 3 -5.05 -15.50 43.04
N ALA A 4 -4.22 -14.49 42.75
CA ALA A 4 -4.48 -13.55 41.69
C ALA A 4 -4.22 -14.26 40.34
N ASN A 5 -5.28 -14.51 39.58
CA ASN A 5 -5.19 -14.97 38.21
C ASN A 5 -4.67 -13.78 37.36
N ALA A 6 -3.40 -13.83 36.96
CA ALA A 6 -2.88 -12.93 35.95
C ALA A 6 -3.65 -13.16 34.64
N LYS A 7 -4.45 -12.19 34.20
CA LYS A 7 -5.04 -12.21 32.86
C LYS A 7 -3.87 -12.19 31.87
N LYS A 8 -3.68 -13.29 31.13
CA LYS A 8 -2.81 -13.33 29.94
C LYS A 8 -3.26 -12.17 29.04
N GLY A 9 -2.38 -11.18 28.82
CA GLY A 9 -2.67 -10.05 27.94
C GLY A 9 -3.06 -10.57 26.56
N ALA A 10 -4.19 -10.10 26.03
CA ALA A 10 -4.62 -10.47 24.68
C ALA A 10 -3.55 -10.01 23.68
N LYS A 11 -3.11 -10.90 22.79
CA LYS A 11 -2.27 -10.49 21.65
C LYS A 11 -3.10 -9.59 20.73
N PRO A 12 -2.56 -8.45 20.27
CA PRO A 12 -3.26 -7.59 19.32
C PRO A 12 -3.56 -8.35 18.02
N SER A 13 -4.70 -8.05 17.39
CA SER A 13 -5.03 -8.62 16.07
C SER A 13 -4.02 -8.17 15.01
N ALA A 14 -3.88 -8.92 13.92
CA ALA A 14 -3.03 -8.52 12.79
C ALA A 14 -3.40 -7.12 12.27
N ALA A 15 -4.68 -6.77 12.23
CA ALA A 15 -5.14 -5.44 11.87
C ALA A 15 -4.68 -4.35 12.85
N ALA A 16 -4.72 -4.61 14.17
CA ALA A 16 -4.20 -3.68 15.17
C ALA A 16 -2.67 -3.53 15.08
N GLY A 17 -1.96 -4.63 14.83
CA GLY A 17 -0.52 -4.60 14.55
C GLY A 17 -0.17 -3.80 13.31
N MET A 18 -0.91 -4.01 12.21
CA MET A 18 -0.77 -3.23 10.97
C MET A 18 -1.01 -1.74 11.20
N ALA A 19 -2.06 -1.38 11.94
CA ALA A 19 -2.34 0.02 12.25
C ALA A 19 -1.18 0.69 13.00
N ALA A 20 -0.61 0.02 14.02
CA ALA A 20 0.54 0.52 14.77
C ALA A 20 1.80 0.68 13.91
N VAL A 21 2.06 -0.27 13.00
CA VAL A 21 3.20 -0.15 12.07
C VAL A 21 3.04 1.03 11.12
N GLN A 22 1.81 1.29 10.64
CA GLN A 22 1.51 2.35 9.67
C GLN A 22 1.66 3.77 10.23
N GLU A 23 1.87 3.92 11.54
CA GLU A 23 2.21 5.19 12.20
C GLU A 23 3.64 5.64 11.89
N PHE A 24 4.55 4.71 11.59
CA PHE A 24 5.96 5.02 11.33
C PHE A 24 6.54 4.39 10.06
N TYR A 25 5.88 3.37 9.51
CA TYR A 25 6.33 2.66 8.32
C TYR A 25 5.17 2.36 7.37
N ARG A 26 5.29 2.77 6.12
CA ARG A 26 4.33 2.47 5.06
C ARG A 26 5.05 1.89 3.86
N PHE A 27 4.55 0.76 3.37
CA PHE A 27 5.01 0.13 2.14
C PHE A 27 4.05 0.45 0.99
N PHE A 28 4.60 0.80 -0.17
CA PHE A 28 3.84 1.14 -1.37
C PHE A 28 4.22 0.16 -2.49
N PRO A 29 3.44 -0.92 -2.69
CA PRO A 29 3.70 -1.90 -3.74
C PRO A 29 3.58 -1.23 -5.10
N TYR A 30 4.61 -1.42 -5.92
CA TYR A 30 4.70 -0.70 -7.18
C TYR A 30 4.54 -1.63 -8.40
N PRO A 31 3.30 -1.86 -8.88
CA PRO A 31 3.07 -2.75 -10.00
C PRO A 31 3.60 -2.15 -11.30
N ASN A 32 4.21 -3.00 -12.12
CA ASN A 32 4.60 -2.69 -13.50
C ASN A 32 5.68 -1.59 -13.63
N SER A 33 6.39 -1.28 -12.54
CA SER A 33 7.63 -0.51 -12.52
C SER A 33 8.86 -1.43 -12.60
N GLY A 34 9.88 -1.02 -13.34
CA GLY A 34 11.19 -1.69 -13.33
C GLY A 34 12.03 -1.35 -12.09
N HIS A 35 13.26 -1.88 -12.03
CA HIS A 35 14.20 -1.59 -10.95
C HIS A 35 14.58 -0.10 -10.96
N CYS A 36 14.09 0.64 -9.96
CA CYS A 36 14.28 2.09 -9.77
C CYS A 36 13.74 2.99 -10.91
N GLY A 37 13.14 2.44 -11.95
CA GLY A 37 12.61 3.17 -13.10
C GLY A 37 12.29 2.26 -14.28
N GLY A 38 11.66 2.83 -15.31
CA GLY A 38 11.19 2.07 -16.47
C GLY A 38 10.01 1.15 -16.14
N GLY A 39 9.73 0.20 -17.03
CA GLY A 39 8.49 -0.58 -17.00
C GLY A 39 7.38 0.07 -17.83
N SER A 40 6.23 -0.59 -17.95
CA SER A 40 5.13 -0.15 -18.80
C SER A 40 4.00 0.54 -18.02
N GLY A 41 4.18 0.76 -16.71
CA GLY A 41 3.22 1.43 -15.84
C GLY A 41 3.53 2.90 -15.57
N PRO A 42 2.59 3.63 -14.93
CA PRO A 42 2.85 4.98 -14.39
C PRO A 42 4.00 5.02 -13.40
N LEU A 43 4.84 6.06 -13.49
CA LEU A 43 6.06 6.32 -12.72
C LEU A 43 5.85 7.33 -11.56
N ILE A 44 6.35 7.04 -10.36
CA ILE A 44 6.34 7.93 -9.19
C ILE A 44 7.45 8.94 -9.43
N ASN A 45 7.10 10.22 -9.31
CA ASN A 45 8.09 11.27 -9.29
C ASN A 45 8.85 11.26 -7.96
N GLY A 46 10.18 11.12 -8.01
CA GLY A 46 11.03 11.03 -6.82
C GLY A 46 10.98 12.27 -5.92
N THR A 47 10.87 13.46 -6.50
CA THR A 47 10.71 14.71 -5.75
C THR A 47 9.38 14.72 -4.99
N ASN A 48 8.28 14.31 -5.62
CA ASN A 48 6.99 14.21 -4.95
C ASN A 48 7.00 13.18 -3.81
N LEU A 49 7.68 12.05 -4.00
CA LEU A 49 7.84 11.03 -2.96
C LEU A 49 8.65 11.57 -1.78
N PHE A 50 9.76 12.25 -2.06
CA PHE A 50 10.59 12.87 -1.02
C PHE A 50 9.82 13.95 -0.26
N ASN A 51 9.08 14.81 -0.95
CA ASN A 51 8.24 15.82 -0.33
C ASN A 51 7.14 15.20 0.55
N ALA A 52 6.57 14.06 0.16
CA ALA A 52 5.61 13.34 0.99
C ALA A 52 6.26 12.81 2.28
N LEU A 53 7.50 12.33 2.21
CA LEU A 53 8.26 11.91 3.40
C LEU A 53 8.57 13.11 4.32
N VAL A 54 9.05 14.22 3.76
CA VAL A 54 9.30 15.47 4.51
C VAL A 54 8.03 15.93 5.23
N ASN A 55 6.90 15.97 4.52
CA ASN A 55 5.62 16.38 5.10
C ASN A 55 5.13 15.42 6.20
N TRP A 56 5.41 14.13 6.09
CA TRP A 56 5.11 13.19 7.16
C TRP A 56 5.98 13.46 8.40
N VAL A 57 7.29 13.62 8.23
CA VAL A 57 8.22 13.82 9.35
C VAL A 57 8.00 15.18 10.03
N GLU A 58 7.86 16.24 9.25
CA GLU A 58 7.82 17.61 9.78
C GLU A 58 6.42 18.04 10.23
N ASN A 59 5.36 17.55 9.55
CA ASN A 59 3.99 18.00 9.80
C ASN A 59 3.05 16.88 10.29
N GLY A 60 3.54 15.65 10.45
CA GLY A 60 2.74 14.50 10.88
C GLY A 60 1.74 14.00 9.83
N VAL A 61 1.87 14.42 8.56
CA VAL A 61 0.92 14.07 7.50
C VAL A 61 1.43 12.88 6.70
N ALA A 62 1.10 11.67 7.16
CA ALA A 62 1.48 10.43 6.52
C ALA A 62 0.66 10.17 5.24
N PRO A 63 1.28 9.80 4.10
CA PRO A 63 0.56 9.59 2.84
C PRO A 63 -0.18 8.25 2.82
N ASP A 64 -1.49 8.24 2.54
CA ASP A 64 -2.25 7.00 2.32
C ASP A 64 -2.06 6.42 0.92
N TYR A 65 -1.62 7.26 -0.02
CA TYR A 65 -1.22 6.86 -1.36
C TYR A 65 -0.20 7.85 -1.93
N ILE A 66 0.52 7.40 -2.96
CA ILE A 66 1.38 8.25 -3.79
C ILE A 66 0.83 8.24 -5.23
N VAL A 67 0.81 9.37 -5.91
CA VAL A 67 0.34 9.44 -7.30
C VAL A 67 1.51 9.13 -8.24
N ALA A 68 1.32 8.12 -9.10
CA ALA A 68 2.21 7.77 -10.19
C ALA A 68 1.62 8.25 -11.53
N THR A 69 2.49 8.64 -12.46
CA THR A 69 2.13 9.30 -13.73
C THR A 69 2.83 8.63 -14.92
N GLN A 70 2.09 8.40 -16.01
CA GLN A 70 2.59 7.90 -17.28
C GLN A 70 2.25 8.88 -18.39
N ASN A 71 3.22 9.24 -19.21
CA ASN A 71 2.95 9.92 -20.47
C ASN A 71 2.64 8.88 -21.54
N LEU A 72 1.49 9.02 -22.19
CA LEU A 72 1.03 8.15 -23.28
C LEU A 72 1.36 8.77 -24.64
N SER A 73 1.21 7.99 -25.70
CA SER A 73 1.25 8.51 -27.06
C SER A 73 0.13 9.55 -27.27
N GLY A 74 0.39 10.54 -28.12
CA GLY A 74 -0.59 11.59 -28.40
C GLY A 74 -0.74 12.66 -27.31
N GLY A 75 0.20 12.74 -26.36
CA GLY A 75 0.23 13.80 -25.34
C GLY A 75 -0.75 13.61 -24.17
N GLN A 76 -1.41 12.44 -24.11
CA GLN A 76 -2.27 12.10 -22.97
C GLN A 76 -1.44 11.66 -21.76
N THR A 77 -2.01 11.79 -20.57
CA THR A 77 -1.37 11.36 -19.32
C THR A 77 -2.28 10.41 -18.58
N ARG A 78 -1.72 9.28 -18.13
CA ARG A 78 -2.39 8.34 -17.23
C ARG A 78 -1.85 8.50 -15.82
N THR A 79 -2.73 8.52 -14.82
CA THR A 79 -2.38 8.62 -13.40
C THR A 79 -2.96 7.46 -12.60
N ARG A 80 -2.23 6.99 -11.59
CA ARG A 80 -2.67 5.94 -10.66
C ARG A 80 -2.32 6.31 -9.23
N LYS A 81 -3.18 5.96 -8.27
CA LYS A 81 -2.81 5.92 -6.86
C LYS A 81 -2.03 4.64 -6.62
N ILE A 82 -0.87 4.76 -5.99
CA ILE A 82 -0.13 3.66 -5.39
C ILE A 82 -0.52 3.64 -3.92
N CYS A 83 -1.36 2.69 -3.52
CA CYS A 83 -1.93 2.62 -2.18
C CYS A 83 -0.91 2.07 -1.18
N LYS A 84 -0.99 2.53 0.09
CA LYS A 84 -0.23 1.90 1.17
C LYS A 84 -0.70 0.45 1.37
N TYR A 85 0.21 -0.50 1.51
CA TYR A 85 -0.13 -1.88 1.85
C TYR A 85 -0.86 -1.93 3.21
N PRO A 86 -1.91 -2.76 3.39
CA PRO A 86 -2.42 -3.78 2.48
C PRO A 86 -3.54 -3.26 1.55
N ASP A 87 -3.75 -1.95 1.48
CA ASP A 87 -4.79 -1.38 0.64
C ASP A 87 -4.45 -1.61 -0.84
N VAL A 88 -5.48 -1.88 -1.63
CA VAL A 88 -5.35 -2.12 -3.07
C VAL A 88 -6.10 -1.05 -3.85
N LEU A 89 -5.66 -0.83 -5.08
CA LEU A 89 -6.32 0.10 -5.99
C LEU A 89 -7.57 -0.53 -6.60
N VAL A 90 -8.73 0.08 -6.41
CA VAL A 90 -10.01 -0.39 -6.94
C VAL A 90 -10.61 0.67 -7.86
N TYR A 91 -11.01 0.26 -9.07
CA TYR A 91 -11.71 1.12 -10.01
C TYR A 91 -13.14 1.39 -9.51
N ASN A 92 -13.61 2.62 -9.66
CA ASN A 92 -14.94 3.03 -9.20
C ASN A 92 -16.09 2.52 -10.10
N GLY A 93 -15.76 1.85 -11.21
CA GLY A 93 -16.75 1.31 -12.16
C GLY A 93 -17.20 2.29 -13.23
N SER A 94 -16.81 3.57 -13.14
CA SER A 94 -17.16 4.61 -14.11
C SER A 94 -16.05 5.66 -14.26
N GLY A 95 -16.11 6.42 -15.35
CA GLY A 95 -15.10 7.41 -15.75
C GLY A 95 -13.97 6.79 -16.60
N SER A 96 -13.04 7.62 -17.09
CA SER A 96 -11.88 7.10 -17.80
C SER A 96 -10.93 6.40 -16.83
N THR A 97 -10.45 5.23 -17.21
CA THR A 97 -9.41 4.54 -16.46
C THR A 97 -8.07 5.26 -16.53
N ASP A 98 -7.88 6.32 -17.30
CA ASP A 98 -6.63 7.09 -17.31
C ASP A 98 -6.47 8.01 -16.10
N TYR A 99 -7.55 8.32 -15.37
CA TYR A 99 -7.52 9.27 -14.26
C TYR A 99 -7.58 8.60 -12.89
N GLN A 100 -6.63 8.95 -12.02
CA GLN A 100 -6.54 8.45 -10.64
C GLN A 100 -7.78 8.76 -9.78
N ALA A 101 -8.55 9.81 -10.13
CA ALA A 101 -9.79 10.18 -9.45
C ALA A 101 -10.88 9.10 -9.57
N ASN A 102 -10.84 8.28 -10.62
CA ASN A 102 -11.79 7.19 -10.85
C ASN A 102 -11.39 5.89 -10.13
N PHE A 103 -10.42 5.97 -9.21
CA PHE A 103 -9.98 4.87 -8.38
C PHE A 103 -9.95 5.27 -6.90
N ARG A 104 -10.11 4.28 -6.03
CA ARG A 104 -9.97 4.41 -4.58
C ARG A 104 -9.00 3.37 -4.04
N CYS A 105 -8.33 3.68 -2.94
CA CYS A 105 -7.63 2.68 -2.15
C CYS A 105 -8.65 2.03 -1.22
N GLU A 106 -8.67 0.71 -1.21
CA GLU A 106 -9.58 -0.08 -0.40
C GLU A 106 -8.79 -1.09 0.43
N ALA A 107 -9.09 -1.16 1.73
CA ALA A 107 -8.40 -2.06 2.64
C ALA A 107 -8.61 -3.51 2.21
N ARG A 108 -7.51 -4.21 1.94
CA ARG A 108 -7.55 -5.64 1.64
C ARG A 108 -6.83 -6.42 2.72
N ALA A 109 -7.55 -6.68 3.81
CA ALA A 109 -7.05 -7.45 4.95
C ALA A 109 -7.07 -8.97 4.71
N VAL A 110 -6.76 -9.43 3.49
CA VAL A 110 -6.54 -10.84 3.21
C VAL A 110 -5.04 -11.07 3.04
N ASP A 111 -4.41 -11.56 4.09
CA ASP A 111 -3.25 -12.42 3.89
C ASP A 111 -3.77 -13.61 3.09
N TYR A 112 -3.27 -13.80 1.87
CA TYR A 112 -3.67 -14.95 1.05
C TYR A 112 -3.31 -16.21 1.85
N PRO A 113 -4.27 -16.99 2.37
CA PRO A 113 -3.97 -18.13 3.22
C PRO A 113 -3.13 -19.19 2.47
N GLU A 114 -3.24 -19.21 1.15
CA GLU A 114 -2.43 -20.04 0.23
C GLU A 114 -0.94 -19.64 0.23
N LEU A 115 -0.59 -18.37 0.42
CA LEU A 115 0.81 -17.92 0.51
C LEU A 115 1.43 -18.14 1.90
N LEU A 116 0.60 -18.44 2.90
CA LEU A 116 1.02 -18.80 4.26
C LEU A 116 1.08 -20.32 4.47
N GLN A 117 0.60 -21.11 3.50
CA GLN A 117 0.83 -22.55 3.49
C GLN A 117 2.27 -22.80 3.07
N THR A 118 3.14 -22.93 4.06
CA THR A 118 4.52 -23.42 3.89
C THR A 118 4.58 -24.87 3.39
N ASP A 119 3.42 -25.53 3.29
CA ASP A 119 3.28 -26.97 3.10
C ASP A 119 3.56 -27.42 1.66
N GLU A 120 3.67 -26.48 0.70
CA GLU A 120 3.99 -26.79 -0.70
C GLU A 120 5.37 -26.29 -1.18
N LEU A 121 6.16 -25.62 -0.34
CA LEU A 121 7.50 -25.15 -0.71
C LEU A 121 8.62 -26.18 -0.50
N GLY A 122 8.33 -27.47 -0.64
CA GLY A 122 9.37 -28.47 -0.42
C GLY A 122 9.00 -29.95 -0.50
N HIS A 123 8.06 -30.36 -1.36
CA HIS A 123 7.96 -31.78 -1.74
C HIS A 123 8.59 -31.97 -3.14
N PRO A 124 9.49 -32.95 -3.31
CA PRO A 124 10.20 -33.21 -4.57
C PRO A 124 9.27 -33.62 -5.72
#